data_AF-A0A368K009-F1
#
_entry.id   AF-A0A368K009-F1
#
_cell.length_a   1.000
_cell.length_b   1.000
_cell.length_c   1.000
_cell.angle_alpha   90.00
_cell.angle_beta   90.00
_cell.angle_gamma   90.00
#
_symmetry.space_group_name_H-M   'P 1'
#
loop_
_entity.id
_entity.type
_entity.pdbx_description
1 polymer ?
#
loop_
_entity_poly.entity_id
_entity_poly.type
_entity_poly.pdbx_seq_one_letter_code
_entity_poly.pdbx_strand_id
1 'polypeptide(L)'
;MTNERHLERLLKLRRMRMTLSENALLLQNGVRRQAESGVHAAVQDIARHDDMRRAQEQAAIDQMALQPVSSQALAQEREFMDALARKADDLKQAEQSAKDLLAAETQRQQEKHREHHRRLREHDKILLLAQQRLEQRHREAAMQSELEEEEQSALRSTSGLRRRAGK
;
A
#
# COMPACT_ATOMS: atom_id res chain seq x y z
N MET A 1 -23.25 16.76 25.34
CA MET A 1 -21.96 16.30 25.89
C MET A 1 -21.51 14.88 25.49
N THR A 2 -22.30 13.81 25.64
CA THR A 2 -21.84 12.42 25.38
C THR A 2 -21.60 12.11 23.90
N ASN A 3 -22.55 12.48 23.04
CA ASN A 3 -22.46 12.20 21.60
C ASN A 3 -21.29 12.94 20.91
N GLU A 4 -20.84 14.07 21.45
CA GLU A 4 -19.69 14.84 20.95
C GLU A 4 -18.36 14.14 21.15
N ARG A 5 -18.12 13.75 22.39
CA ARG A 5 -16.93 12.98 22.77
C ARG A 5 -16.87 11.67 21.99
N HIS A 6 -18.03 11.08 21.67
CA HIS A 6 -18.10 9.89 20.81
C HIS A 6 -17.66 10.19 19.37
N LEU A 7 -18.10 11.30 18.78
CA LEU A 7 -17.73 11.70 17.42
C LEU A 7 -16.24 12.06 17.31
N GLU A 8 -15.69 12.82 18.26
CA GLU A 8 -14.26 13.14 18.32
C GLU A 8 -13.41 11.88 18.47
N ARG A 9 -13.83 10.96 19.34
CA ARG A 9 -13.17 9.66 19.52
C ARG A 9 -13.22 8.83 18.24
N LEU A 10 -14.35 8.82 17.53
CA LEU A 10 -14.49 8.15 16.24
C LEU A 10 -13.56 8.76 15.19
N LEU A 11 -13.47 10.08 15.08
CA LEU A 11 -12.54 10.77 14.18
C LEU A 11 -11.08 10.43 14.48
N LYS A 12 -10.69 10.44 15.76
CA LYS A 12 -9.33 10.07 16.19
C LYS A 12 -9.00 8.63 15.84
N LEU A 13 -9.88 7.69 16.19
CA LEU A 13 -9.72 6.27 15.82
C LEU A 13 -9.65 6.07 14.31
N ARG A 14 -10.42 6.85 13.55
CA ARG A 14 -10.42 6.76 12.09
C ARG A 14 -9.12 7.27 11.48
N ARG A 15 -8.60 8.40 11.93
CA ARG A 15 -7.28 8.90 11.54
C ARG A 15 -6.19 7.87 11.82
N MET A 16 -6.20 7.25 13.00
CA MET A 16 -5.27 6.16 13.32
C MET A 16 -5.40 4.95 12.38
N ARG A 17 -6.62 4.54 12.02
CA ARG A 17 -6.83 3.43 11.08
C ARG A 17 -6.40 3.75 9.65
N MET A 18 -6.49 5.03 9.25
CA MET A 18 -5.98 5.53 7.98
C MET A 18 -4.45 5.49 7.94
N THR A 19 -3.78 6.05 8.95
CA THR A 19 -2.30 6.01 9.02
C THR A 19 -1.77 4.58 9.06
N LEU A 20 -2.44 3.68 9.81
CA LEU A 20 -2.09 2.25 9.79
C LEU A 20 -2.27 1.61 8.40
N SER A 21 -3.29 2.00 7.64
CA SER A 21 -3.48 1.50 6.27
C SER A 21 -2.44 2.02 5.29
N GLU A 22 -2.03 3.28 5.44
CA GLU A 22 -0.98 3.90 4.63
C GLU A 22 0.37 3.24 4.90
N ASN A 23 0.70 3.03 6.17
CA ASN A 23 1.91 2.31 6.55
C ASN A 23 1.90 0.87 6.03
N ALA A 24 0.76 0.17 6.10
CA ALA A 24 0.63 -1.17 5.53
C ALA A 24 0.84 -1.19 4.01
N LEU A 25 0.34 -0.17 3.29
CA LEU A 25 0.60 -0.02 1.84
C LEU A 25 2.08 0.24 1.55
N LEU A 26 2.74 1.10 2.31
CA LEU A 26 4.17 1.38 2.15
C LEU A 26 5.01 0.11 2.35
N LEU A 27 4.71 -0.66 3.40
CA LEU A 27 5.38 -1.95 3.64
C LEU A 27 5.12 -2.93 2.50
N GLN A 28 3.87 -3.06 2.04
CA GLN A 28 3.52 -3.95 0.93
C GLN A 28 4.20 -3.53 -0.38
N ASN A 29 4.35 -2.23 -0.64
CA ASN A 29 5.10 -1.72 -1.79
C ASN A 29 6.58 -2.11 -1.70
N GLY A 30 7.16 -2.07 -0.49
CA GLY A 30 8.52 -2.55 -0.24
C GLY A 30 8.68 -4.03 -0.56
N VAL A 31 7.76 -4.87 -0.07
CA VAL A 31 7.77 -6.33 -0.33
C VAL A 31 7.63 -6.62 -1.83
N ARG A 32 6.71 -5.93 -2.53
CA ARG A 32 6.55 -6.11 -3.98
C ARG A 32 7.83 -5.74 -4.75
N ARG A 33 8.46 -4.60 -4.41
CA ARG A 33 9.74 -4.19 -5.03
C ARG A 33 10.85 -5.19 -4.78
N GLN A 34 10.89 -5.79 -3.59
CA GLN A 34 11.83 -6.86 -3.30
C GLN A 34 11.57 -8.09 -4.18
N ALA A 35 10.31 -8.48 -4.37
CA ALA A 35 9.96 -9.57 -5.30
C ALA A 35 10.34 -9.24 -6.76
N GLU A 36 10.10 -8.00 -7.22
CA GLU A 36 10.55 -7.52 -8.55
C GLU A 36 12.07 -7.64 -8.70
N SER A 37 12.83 -7.21 -7.68
CA SER A 37 14.29 -7.34 -7.68
C SER A 37 14.75 -8.80 -7.70
N GLY A 38 14.00 -9.71 -7.06
CA GLY A 38 14.25 -11.14 -7.09
C GLY A 38 14.08 -11.74 -8.48
N VAL A 39 13.05 -11.32 -9.23
CA VAL A 39 12.88 -11.72 -10.64
C VAL A 39 14.03 -11.20 -11.48
N HIS A 40 14.44 -9.94 -11.31
CA HIS A 40 15.57 -9.38 -12.04
C HIS A 40 16.89 -10.11 -11.74
N ALA A 41 17.13 -10.50 -10.50
CA ALA A 41 18.30 -11.29 -10.11
C ALA A 41 18.28 -12.67 -10.80
N ALA A 42 17.14 -13.37 -10.78
CA ALA A 42 17.00 -14.67 -11.43
C ALA A 42 17.27 -14.60 -12.95
N VAL A 43 16.76 -13.56 -13.62
CA VAL A 43 17.03 -13.32 -15.05
C VAL A 43 18.51 -13.06 -15.30
N GLN A 44 19.19 -12.29 -14.43
CA GLN A 44 20.63 -12.05 -14.54
C GLN A 44 21.44 -13.33 -14.34
N ASP A 45 21.03 -14.19 -13.41
CA ASP A 45 21.72 -15.46 -13.16
C ASP A 45 21.56 -16.44 -14.34
N ILE A 46 20.40 -16.47 -14.99
CA ILE A 46 20.20 -17.19 -16.26
C ILE A 46 21.14 -16.65 -17.34
N ALA A 47 21.20 -15.33 -17.52
CA ALA A 47 22.05 -14.73 -18.55
C ALA A 47 23.54 -15.05 -18.32
N ARG A 48 24.02 -14.91 -17.08
CA ARG A 48 25.39 -15.28 -16.69
C ARG A 48 25.67 -16.76 -16.94
N HIS A 49 24.71 -17.63 -16.61
CA HIS A 49 24.83 -19.06 -16.84
C HIS A 49 24.91 -19.38 -18.33
N ASP A 50 24.08 -18.76 -19.17
CA ASP A 50 24.10 -18.95 -20.62
C ASP A 50 25.41 -18.45 -21.24
N ASP A 51 25.94 -17.32 -20.79
CA ASP A 51 27.24 -16.81 -21.26
C ASP A 51 28.39 -17.76 -20.85
N MET A 52 28.39 -18.22 -19.60
CA MET A 52 29.35 -19.23 -19.14
C MET A 52 29.24 -20.53 -19.92
N ARG A 53 28.01 -21.01 -20.15
CA ARG A 53 27.74 -22.22 -20.92
C ARG A 53 28.35 -22.06 -22.31
N ARG A 54 27.96 -21.03 -23.07
CA ARG A 54 28.48 -20.76 -24.42
C ARG A 54 30.01 -20.69 -24.47
N ALA A 55 30.64 -20.02 -23.52
CA ALA A 55 32.10 -19.94 -23.45
C ALA A 55 32.74 -21.31 -23.26
N GLN A 56 32.14 -22.17 -22.42
CA GLN A 56 32.58 -23.55 -22.20
C GLN A 56 32.32 -24.43 -23.42
N GLU A 57 31.15 -24.32 -24.07
CA GLU A 57 30.86 -25.07 -25.30
C GLU A 57 31.88 -24.73 -26.40
N GLN A 58 32.18 -23.44 -26.57
CA GLN A 58 33.16 -22.99 -27.55
C GLN A 58 34.57 -23.48 -27.21
N ALA A 59 35.00 -23.37 -25.95
CA ALA A 59 36.32 -23.84 -25.53
C ALA A 59 36.47 -25.36 -25.73
N ALA A 60 35.42 -26.13 -25.45
CA ALA A 60 35.41 -27.57 -25.68
C ALA A 60 35.53 -27.89 -27.19
N ILE A 61 34.76 -27.20 -28.04
CA ILE A 61 34.84 -27.35 -29.51
C ILE A 61 36.23 -27.02 -30.03
N ASP A 62 36.82 -25.91 -29.57
CA ASP A 62 38.15 -25.46 -29.99
C ASP A 62 39.24 -26.46 -29.58
N GLN A 63 39.17 -27.02 -28.37
CA GLN A 63 40.10 -28.06 -27.92
C GLN A 63 39.97 -29.35 -28.73
N MET A 64 38.73 -29.77 -29.02
CA MET A 64 38.45 -30.97 -29.80
C MET A 64 38.84 -30.82 -31.28
N ALA A 65 38.89 -29.60 -31.81
CA ALA A 65 39.32 -29.34 -33.18
C ALA A 65 40.84 -29.50 -33.39
N LEU A 66 41.63 -29.36 -32.32
CA LEU A 66 43.10 -29.34 -32.41
C LEU A 66 43.74 -30.73 -32.32
N GLN A 67 43.07 -31.72 -31.72
CA GLN A 67 43.63 -33.06 -31.48
C GLN A 67 42.57 -34.15 -31.59
N PRO A 68 42.94 -35.38 -32.01
CA PRO A 68 42.03 -36.52 -31.96
C PRO A 68 41.57 -36.77 -30.52
N VAL A 69 40.27 -36.67 -30.30
CA VAL A 69 39.64 -36.76 -28.98
C VAL A 69 39.42 -38.23 -28.61
N SER A 70 39.78 -38.60 -27.38
CA SER A 70 39.47 -39.94 -26.88
C SER A 70 37.97 -40.10 -26.61
N SER A 71 37.47 -41.35 -26.70
CA SER A 71 36.07 -41.64 -26.34
C SER A 71 35.74 -41.27 -24.89
N GLN A 72 36.71 -41.40 -23.99
CA GLN A 72 36.57 -41.03 -22.60
C GLN A 72 36.45 -39.52 -22.41
N ALA A 73 37.24 -38.71 -23.12
CA ALA A 73 37.14 -37.25 -23.08
C ALA A 73 35.79 -36.77 -23.63
N LEU A 74 35.30 -37.36 -24.73
CA LEU A 74 33.96 -37.07 -25.27
C LEU A 74 32.85 -37.41 -24.28
N ALA A 75 32.97 -38.52 -23.53
CA ALA A 75 31.98 -38.88 -22.52
C ALA A 75 31.97 -37.89 -21.35
N GLN A 76 33.14 -37.46 -20.87
CA GLN A 76 33.27 -36.47 -19.81
C GLN A 76 32.67 -35.12 -20.20
N GLU A 77 32.92 -34.66 -21.44
CA GLU A 77 32.32 -33.42 -21.94
C GLU A 77 30.79 -33.52 -22.03
N ARG A 78 30.24 -34.66 -22.46
CA ARG A 78 28.78 -34.87 -22.47
C ARG A 78 28.17 -34.81 -21.07
N GLU A 79 28.78 -35.49 -20.10
CA GLU A 79 28.32 -35.45 -18.71
C GLU A 79 28.37 -34.02 -18.13
N PHE A 80 29.41 -33.27 -18.48
CA PHE A 80 29.54 -31.87 -18.09
C PHE A 80 28.44 -30.98 -18.71
N MET A 81 28.16 -31.14 -20.00
CA MET A 81 27.08 -30.42 -20.68
C MET A 81 25.71 -30.77 -20.11
N ASP A 82 25.47 -32.04 -19.78
CA ASP A 82 24.25 -32.48 -19.10
C ASP A 82 24.10 -31.83 -17.72
N ALA A 83 25.19 -31.66 -16.98
CA ALA A 83 25.17 -30.95 -15.69
C ALA A 83 24.83 -29.46 -15.85
N LEU A 84 25.36 -28.80 -16.89
CA LEU A 84 25.01 -27.41 -17.22
C LEU A 84 23.54 -27.28 -17.66
N ALA A 85 23.03 -28.25 -18.42
CA ALA A 85 21.62 -28.28 -18.82
C ALA A 85 20.68 -28.41 -17.61
N ARG A 86 20.99 -29.31 -16.67
CA ARG A 86 20.23 -29.44 -15.42
C ARG A 86 20.23 -28.14 -14.62
N LYS A 87 21.39 -27.48 -14.50
CA LYS A 87 21.50 -26.19 -13.83
C LYS A 87 20.68 -25.10 -14.54
N ALA A 88 20.61 -25.10 -15.86
CA ALA A 88 19.76 -24.17 -16.60
C ALA A 88 18.27 -24.40 -16.30
N ASP A 89 17.84 -25.65 -16.17
CA ASP A 89 16.47 -25.98 -15.79
C ASP A 89 16.15 -25.55 -14.34
N ASP A 90 17.08 -25.75 -13.40
CA ASP A 90 16.95 -25.28 -12.02
C ASP A 90 16.80 -23.74 -11.97
N LEU A 91 17.60 -23.01 -12.77
CA LEU A 91 17.52 -21.55 -12.85
C LEU A 91 16.19 -21.06 -13.46
N LYS A 92 15.65 -21.77 -14.45
CA LYS A 92 14.31 -21.47 -15.01
C LYS A 92 13.20 -21.72 -13.98
N GLN A 93 13.30 -22.79 -13.20
CA GLN A 93 12.36 -23.05 -12.11
C GLN A 93 12.44 -21.95 -11.04
N ALA A 94 13.64 -21.52 -10.69
CA ALA A 94 13.85 -20.40 -9.78
C ALA A 94 13.24 -19.09 -10.32
N GLU A 95 13.44 -18.77 -11.60
CA GLU A 95 12.81 -17.62 -12.25
C GLU A 95 11.28 -17.69 -12.21
N GLN A 96 10.71 -18.86 -12.51
CA GLN A 96 9.25 -19.05 -12.48
C GLN A 96 8.71 -18.86 -11.05
N SER A 97 9.35 -19.46 -10.05
CA SER A 97 8.95 -19.26 -8.65
C SER A 97 9.02 -17.79 -8.22
N ALA A 98 10.04 -17.04 -8.68
CA ALA A 98 10.17 -15.62 -8.41
C ALA A 98 9.04 -14.81 -9.06
N LYS A 99 8.65 -15.16 -10.30
CA LYS A 99 7.52 -14.55 -11.00
C LYS A 99 6.20 -14.84 -10.30
N ASP A 100 6.00 -16.07 -9.82
CA ASP A 100 4.79 -16.46 -9.09
C ASP A 100 4.69 -15.70 -7.75
N LEU A 101 5.81 -15.54 -7.04
CA LEU A 101 5.89 -14.70 -5.85
C LEU A 101 5.55 -13.23 -6.16
N LEU A 102 6.10 -12.67 -7.24
CA LEU A 102 5.78 -11.30 -7.67
C LEU A 102 4.28 -11.15 -7.99
N ALA A 103 3.68 -12.13 -8.67
CA ALA A 103 2.25 -12.12 -8.97
C ALA A 103 1.41 -12.14 -7.69
N ALA A 104 1.76 -13.00 -6.73
CA ALA A 104 1.08 -13.07 -5.43
C ALA A 104 1.20 -11.75 -4.64
N GLU A 105 2.39 -11.15 -4.59
CA GLU A 105 2.60 -9.88 -3.89
C GLU A 105 1.92 -8.70 -4.60
N THR A 106 1.81 -8.73 -5.93
CA THR A 106 1.04 -7.76 -6.71
C THR A 106 -0.45 -7.86 -6.40
N GLN A 107 -1.00 -9.08 -6.29
CA GLN A 107 -2.38 -9.28 -5.90
C GLN A 107 -2.64 -8.77 -4.47
N ARG A 108 -1.77 -9.10 -3.50
CA ARG A 108 -1.85 -8.59 -2.13
C ARG A 108 -1.81 -7.06 -2.08
N GLN A 109 -0.97 -6.43 -2.90
CA GLN A 109 -0.91 -4.98 -3.03
C GLN A 109 -2.25 -4.39 -3.51
N GLN A 110 -2.87 -4.99 -4.53
CA GLN A 110 -4.19 -4.55 -5.02
C GLN A 110 -5.27 -4.67 -3.96
N GLU A 111 -5.28 -5.76 -3.19
CA GLU A 111 -6.20 -5.96 -2.07
C GLU A 111 -6.02 -4.88 -1.00
N LYS A 112 -4.77 -4.56 -0.64
CA LYS A 112 -4.46 -3.47 0.30
C LYS A 112 -4.88 -2.10 -0.23
N HIS A 113 -4.73 -1.83 -1.53
CA HIS A 113 -5.22 -0.59 -2.14
C HIS A 113 -6.74 -0.48 -2.05
N ARG A 114 -7.46 -1.55 -2.38
CA ARG A 114 -8.93 -1.60 -2.26
C ARG A 114 -9.37 -1.38 -0.82
N GLU A 115 -8.69 -2.02 0.13
CA GLU A 115 -8.93 -1.85 1.56
C GLU A 115 -8.71 -0.40 2.00
N HIS A 116 -7.59 0.22 1.59
CA HIS A 116 -7.30 1.61 1.89
C HIS A 116 -8.33 2.56 1.28
N HIS A 117 -8.74 2.37 0.03
CA HIS A 117 -9.79 3.19 -0.59
C HIS A 117 -11.14 3.05 0.11
N ARG A 118 -11.52 1.84 0.51
CA ARG A 118 -12.72 1.65 1.35
C ARG A 118 -12.57 2.41 2.66
N ARG A 119 -11.38 2.37 3.27
CA ARG A 119 -11.14 3.07 4.53
C ARG A 119 -11.22 4.59 4.38
N LEU A 120 -10.74 5.13 3.27
CA LEU A 120 -10.81 6.55 2.93
C LEU A 120 -12.26 7.02 2.79
N ARG A 121 -13.09 6.31 2.01
CA ARG A 121 -14.52 6.65 1.85
C ARG A 121 -15.28 6.68 3.18
N GLU A 122 -15.02 5.69 4.04
CA GLU A 122 -15.60 5.65 5.38
C GLU A 122 -15.07 6.78 6.28
N HIS A 123 -13.83 7.24 6.09
CA HIS A 123 -13.29 8.41 6.80
C HIS A 123 -13.98 9.69 6.36
N ASP A 124 -14.13 9.90 5.05
CA ASP A 124 -14.80 11.06 4.46
C ASP A 124 -16.26 11.14 4.91
N LYS A 125 -16.96 9.99 4.97
CA LYS A 125 -18.32 9.93 5.50
C LYS A 125 -18.42 10.43 6.95
N ILE A 126 -17.48 10.04 7.81
CA ILE A 126 -17.48 10.48 9.22
C ILE A 126 -17.10 11.96 9.33
N LEU A 127 -16.17 12.45 8.50
CA LEU A 127 -15.83 13.86 8.44
C LEU A 127 -17.04 14.72 8.06
N LEU A 128 -17.79 14.31 7.02
CA LEU A 128 -19.02 14.99 6.63
C LEU A 128 -20.06 15.01 7.74
N LEU A 129 -20.30 13.87 8.41
CA LEU A 129 -21.21 13.82 9.57
C LEU A 129 -20.75 14.73 10.71
N ALA A 130 -19.44 14.87 10.92
CA ALA A 130 -18.91 15.76 11.93
C ALA A 130 -19.12 17.24 11.57
N GLN A 131 -18.91 17.61 10.30
CA GLN A 131 -19.17 18.96 9.80
C GLN A 131 -20.65 19.33 9.90
N GLN A 132 -21.54 18.47 9.42
CA GLN A 132 -23.00 18.68 9.52
C GLN A 132 -23.44 18.92 10.97
N ARG A 133 -22.86 18.19 11.92
CA ARG A 133 -23.21 18.34 13.33
C ARG A 133 -22.65 19.62 13.95
N LEU A 134 -21.48 20.09 13.51
CA LEU A 134 -20.96 21.39 13.91
C LEU A 134 -21.84 22.52 13.38
N GLU A 135 -22.25 22.44 12.11
CA GLU A 135 -23.18 23.41 11.50
C GLU A 135 -24.52 23.47 12.23
N GLN A 136 -25.10 22.31 12.58
CA GLN A 136 -26.34 22.24 13.37
C GLN A 136 -26.19 22.95 14.71
N ARG A 137 -25.08 22.74 15.42
CA ARG A 137 -24.83 23.45 16.69
C ARG A 137 -24.65 24.94 16.52
N HIS A 138 -23.95 25.37 15.49
CA HIS A 138 -23.81 26.81 15.22
C HIS A 138 -25.17 27.45 14.97
N ARG A 139 -26.08 26.77 14.27
CA ARG A 139 -27.47 27.22 14.09
C ARG A 139 -28.24 27.24 15.39
N GLU A 140 -28.17 26.17 16.19
CA GLU A 140 -28.85 26.10 17.50
C GLU A 140 -28.36 27.20 18.45
N ALA A 141 -27.05 27.43 18.52
CA ALA A 141 -26.45 28.48 19.33
C ALA A 141 -26.83 29.89 18.84
N ALA A 142 -26.90 30.11 17.51
CA ALA A 142 -27.37 31.36 16.95
C ALA A 142 -28.83 31.64 17.31
N MET A 143 -29.72 30.65 17.14
CA MET A 143 -31.14 30.76 17.53
C MET A 143 -31.30 31.03 19.04
N GLN A 144 -30.51 30.37 19.88
CA GLN A 144 -30.52 30.63 21.33
C GLN A 144 -30.07 32.06 21.66
N SER A 145 -29.01 32.54 21.00
CA SER A 145 -28.54 33.92 21.15
C SER A 145 -29.60 34.94 20.74
N GLU A 146 -30.29 34.70 19.61
CA GLU A 146 -31.39 35.57 19.14
C GLU A 146 -32.54 35.62 20.15
N LEU A 147 -32.95 34.47 20.71
CA LEU A 147 -33.98 34.41 21.75
C LEU A 147 -33.55 35.13 23.03
N GLU A 148 -32.30 34.98 23.47
CA GLU A 148 -31.76 35.68 24.64
C GLU A 148 -31.73 37.21 24.42
N GLU A 149 -31.39 37.67 23.22
CA GLU A 149 -31.43 39.09 22.85
C GLU A 149 -32.86 39.66 22.84
N GLU A 150 -33.83 38.89 22.34
CA GLU A 150 -35.25 39.26 22.38
C GLU A 150 -35.77 39.34 23.82
N GLU A 151 -35.46 38.36 24.67
CA GLU A 151 -35.82 38.37 26.10
C GLU A 151 -35.22 39.58 26.82
N GLN A 152 -33.93 39.86 26.61
CA GLN A 152 -33.27 41.03 27.19
C GLN A 152 -33.89 42.34 26.68
N SER A 153 -34.29 42.41 25.42
CA SER A 153 -34.96 43.58 24.83
C SER A 153 -36.38 43.78 25.40
N ALA A 154 -37.13 42.70 25.63
CA ALA A 154 -38.44 42.72 26.30
C ALA A 154 -38.33 43.18 27.77
N LEU A 155 -37.31 42.74 28.50
CA LEU A 155 -37.05 43.18 29.88
C LEU A 155 -36.64 44.66 29.96
N ARG A 156 -35.92 45.18 28.96
CA ARG A 156 -35.54 46.61 28.91
C ARG A 156 -36.72 47.53 28.57
N SER A 157 -37.62 47.10 27.68
CA SER A 157 -38.80 47.87 27.31
C SER A 157 -39.85 47.96 28.44
N THR A 158 -40.03 46.89 29.21
CA THR A 158 -40.91 46.88 30.40
C THR A 158 -40.36 47.70 31.57
N SER A 159 -39.03 47.74 31.75
CA SER A 159 -38.34 48.63 32.70
C SER A 159 -38.54 50.12 32.38
N GLY A 160 -38.56 50.49 31.09
CA GLY A 160 -38.82 51.85 30.63
C GLY A 160 -40.24 52.35 30.88
N LEU A 161 -41.25 51.47 30.82
CA LEU A 161 -42.65 51.78 31.12
C LEU A 161 -42.88 52.04 32.62
N ARG A 162 -42.16 51.35 33.51
CA ARG A 162 -42.25 51.57 34.96
C ARG A 162 -41.63 52.89 35.43
N ARG A 163 -40.64 53.44 34.71
CA ARG A 163 -40.05 54.77 35.00
C ARG A 163 -40.87 55.95 34.50
N ARG A 164 -41.84 55.75 33.60
CA ARG A 164 -42.72 56.83 33.09
C ARG A 164 -44.05 56.96 33.83
N ALA A 165 -44.45 55.95 34.60
CA ALA A 165 -45.68 55.98 35.42
C ALA A 165 -45.46 56.51 36.85
N GLY A 166 -44.24 56.96 37.18
CA GLY A 166 -43.89 57.57 38.47
C GLY A 166 -43.38 59.00 38.29
N LYS A 167 -44.25 59.90 37.85
CA LYS A 167 -44.12 61.35 37.99
C LYS A 167 -45.49 61.94 38.24
#